data_AF-A0A2L1FFS2-F1
#
_entry.id   AF-A0A2L1FFS2-F1
#
_cell.length_a   1.000
_cell.length_b   1.000
_cell.length_c   1.000
_cell.angle_alpha   90.00
_cell.angle_beta   90.00
_cell.angle_gamma   90.00
#
_symmetry.space_group_name_H-M   'P 1'
#
loop_
_entity.id
_entity.type
_entity.pdbx_description
1 polymer ?
#
loop_
_entity_poly.entity_id
_entity_poly.type
_entity_poly.pdbx_seq_one_letter_code
_entity_poly.pdbx_strand_id
1 'polypeptide(L)'
;MKANILLKFLMLILGITFILFGCSTSDEWEEEVSKSPPLSGTSFLTSHSPTLVHTIDFQEMSTRTIDEKDKKITYGYSSLRIYYGEYGSKLVKYKELTGFDLTTVDNFEVKWQGDSQVMINVYRKAKNGTIFKDETIRLDTSI
;
A
#
# COMPACT_ATOMS: atom_id res chain seq x y z
N MET A 1 51.06 -36.58 -21.64
CA MET A 1 50.65 -36.65 -20.21
C MET A 1 50.31 -35.29 -19.59
N LYS A 2 50.88 -34.15 -20.02
CA LYS A 2 50.65 -32.81 -19.44
C LYS A 2 49.27 -32.17 -19.73
N ALA A 3 48.67 -32.46 -20.90
CA ALA A 3 47.38 -31.87 -21.30
C ALA A 3 46.18 -32.31 -20.43
N ASN A 4 46.21 -33.54 -19.90
CA ASN A 4 45.12 -34.10 -19.09
C ASN A 4 45.11 -33.52 -17.66
N ILE A 5 46.26 -33.06 -17.17
CA ILE A 5 46.37 -32.37 -15.87
C ILE A 5 45.84 -30.94 -16.00
N LEU A 6 46.17 -30.24 -17.09
CA LEU A 6 45.72 -28.87 -17.34
C LEU A 6 44.18 -28.80 -17.49
N LEU A 7 43.57 -29.77 -18.17
CA LEU A 7 42.12 -29.87 -18.33
C LEU A 7 41.40 -30.09 -16.99
N LYS A 8 41.98 -30.92 -16.10
CA LYS A 8 41.44 -31.17 -14.76
C LYS A 8 41.50 -29.92 -13.88
N PHE A 9 42.59 -29.16 -13.95
CA PHE A 9 42.69 -27.88 -13.24
C PHE A 9 41.68 -26.84 -13.76
N LEU A 10 41.47 -26.77 -15.08
CA LEU A 10 40.46 -25.88 -15.66
C LEU A 10 39.04 -26.22 -15.17
N MET A 11 38.68 -27.51 -15.15
CA MET A 11 37.36 -27.95 -14.66
C MET A 11 37.19 -27.71 -13.16
N LEU A 12 38.25 -27.86 -12.36
CA LEU A 12 38.22 -27.55 -10.93
C LEU A 12 37.98 -26.05 -10.69
N ILE A 13 38.67 -25.18 -11.44
CA ILE A 13 38.53 -23.73 -11.33
C ILE A 13 37.12 -23.29 -11.74
N LEU A 14 36.58 -23.83 -12.85
CA LEU A 14 35.21 -23.55 -13.29
C LEU A 14 34.16 -24.00 -12.28
N GLY A 15 34.36 -25.16 -11.63
CA GLY A 15 33.49 -25.64 -10.56
C GLY A 15 33.51 -24.75 -9.32
N ILE A 16 34.70 -24.28 -8.91
CA ILE A 16 34.85 -23.37 -7.76
C ILE A 16 34.23 -22.00 -8.06
N THR A 17 34.37 -21.47 -9.28
CA THR A 17 33.72 -20.21 -9.67
C THR A 17 32.19 -20.33 -9.69
N PHE A 18 31.63 -21.47 -10.11
CA PHE A 18 30.19 -21.68 -10.06
C PHE A 18 29.62 -21.70 -8.62
N ILE A 19 30.41 -22.19 -7.66
CA ILE A 19 30.04 -22.19 -6.24
C ILE A 19 30.16 -20.78 -5.64
N LEU A 20 31.16 -19.99 -6.03
CA LEU A 20 31.39 -18.64 -5.50
C LEU A 20 30.46 -17.58 -6.12
N PHE A 21 30.01 -17.74 -7.36
CA PHE A 21 29.09 -16.79 -8.03
C PHE A 21 27.61 -17.22 -7.93
N GLY A 22 27.30 -18.36 -7.33
CA GLY A 22 25.92 -18.88 -7.19
C GLY A 22 25.07 -18.21 -6.09
N CYS A 23 25.58 -17.17 -5.42
CA CYS A 23 24.95 -16.58 -4.23
C CYS A 23 24.19 -15.26 -4.51
N SER A 24 23.57 -15.09 -5.68
CA SER A 24 22.91 -13.82 -6.05
C SER A 24 21.47 -13.67 -5.54
N THR A 25 20.82 -14.74 -5.05
CA THR A 25 19.38 -14.74 -4.73
C THR A 25 19.05 -14.46 -3.26
N SER A 26 20.03 -14.47 -2.36
CA SER A 26 19.85 -13.99 -0.98
C SER A 26 19.78 -12.47 -0.94
N ASP A 27 20.71 -11.82 -1.63
CA ASP A 27 20.95 -10.38 -1.51
C ASP A 27 19.79 -9.58 -2.12
N GLU A 28 19.21 -10.07 -3.22
CA GLU A 28 18.05 -9.46 -3.88
C GLU A 28 16.80 -9.49 -2.98
N TRP A 29 16.55 -10.59 -2.27
CA TRP A 29 15.39 -10.73 -1.37
C TRP A 29 15.53 -9.85 -0.13
N GLU A 30 16.72 -9.80 0.48
CA GLU A 30 16.99 -8.92 1.63
C GLU A 30 16.84 -7.45 1.24
N GLU A 31 17.27 -7.08 0.03
CA GLU A 31 17.11 -5.73 -0.50
C GLU A 31 15.63 -5.38 -0.77
N GLU A 32 14.84 -6.30 -1.34
CA GLU A 32 13.41 -6.14 -1.57
C GLU A 32 12.65 -5.96 -0.25
N VAL A 33 12.97 -6.77 0.77
CA VAL A 33 12.39 -6.65 2.12
C VAL A 33 12.78 -5.32 2.76
N SER A 34 14.03 -4.88 2.60
CA SER A 34 14.51 -3.61 3.15
C SER A 34 13.82 -2.39 2.52
N LYS A 35 13.61 -2.41 1.20
CA LYS A 35 12.98 -1.30 0.45
C LYS A 35 11.46 -1.27 0.52
N SER A 36 10.83 -2.43 0.73
CA SER A 36 9.37 -2.52 0.83
C SER A 36 8.85 -1.76 2.05
N PRO A 37 7.88 -0.84 1.92
CA PRO A 37 7.35 -0.14 3.08
C PRO A 37 6.50 -1.08 3.96
N PRO A 38 6.49 -0.91 5.29
CA PRO A 38 5.64 -1.71 6.18
C PRO A 38 4.14 -1.45 5.97
N LEU A 39 3.81 -0.27 5.45
CA LEU A 39 2.45 0.18 5.17
C LEU A 39 2.42 0.79 3.77
N SER A 40 1.48 0.35 2.95
CA SER A 40 1.24 0.89 1.60
C SER A 40 -0.18 1.40 1.51
N GLY A 41 -0.40 2.51 0.80
CA GLY A 41 -1.71 3.12 0.62
C GLY A 41 -2.03 3.28 -0.87
N THR A 42 -3.24 2.89 -1.28
CA THR A 42 -3.72 3.05 -2.65
C THR A 42 -4.93 3.98 -2.66
N SER A 43 -4.81 5.13 -3.34
CA SER A 43 -5.90 6.07 -3.52
C SER A 43 -6.99 5.49 -4.43
N PHE A 44 -8.25 5.61 -4.02
CA PHE A 44 -9.39 5.17 -4.84
C PHE A 44 -10.50 6.23 -4.97
N LEU A 45 -10.51 7.25 -4.13
CA LEU A 45 -11.45 8.37 -4.21
C LEU A 45 -10.79 9.66 -3.73
N THR A 46 -10.75 10.67 -4.58
CA THR A 46 -10.27 12.01 -4.23
C THR A 46 -11.40 13.01 -4.45
N SER A 47 -11.51 14.00 -3.57
CA SER A 47 -12.49 15.08 -3.70
C SER A 47 -11.90 16.40 -3.27
N HIS A 48 -12.33 17.48 -3.91
CA HIS A 48 -11.81 18.82 -3.66
C HIS A 48 -12.93 19.75 -3.21
N SER A 49 -12.57 20.70 -2.36
CA SER A 49 -13.44 21.80 -1.98
C SER A 49 -13.88 22.61 -3.20
N PRO A 50 -15.05 23.29 -3.18
CA PRO A 50 -15.57 24.08 -4.30
C PRO A 50 -14.56 25.06 -4.94
N THR A 51 -13.72 25.73 -4.13
CA THR A 51 -12.72 26.69 -4.63
C THR A 51 -11.30 26.09 -4.75
N LEU A 52 -11.16 24.76 -4.62
CA LEU A 52 -9.89 24.04 -4.70
C LEU A 52 -8.83 24.49 -3.67
N VAL A 53 -9.25 24.94 -2.49
CA VAL A 53 -8.32 25.26 -1.39
C VAL A 53 -7.96 24.02 -0.58
N HIS A 54 -8.89 23.08 -0.42
CA HIS A 54 -8.65 21.82 0.30
C HIS A 54 -8.99 20.60 -0.56
N THR A 55 -8.39 19.48 -0.17
CA THR A 55 -8.61 18.18 -0.78
C THR A 55 -8.71 17.11 0.28
N ILE A 56 -9.47 16.07 -0.04
CA ILE A 56 -9.45 14.79 0.68
C ILE A 56 -9.10 13.66 -0.27
N ASP A 57 -8.42 12.65 0.25
CA ASP A 57 -8.02 11.46 -0.48
C ASP A 57 -8.25 10.20 0.35
N PHE A 58 -9.06 9.29 -0.19
CA PHE A 58 -9.37 8.02 0.44
C PHE A 58 -8.38 6.99 -0.06
N GLN A 59 -7.64 6.41 0.89
CA GLN A 59 -6.64 5.39 0.62
C GLN A 59 -6.99 4.09 1.33
N GLU A 60 -7.01 3.01 0.56
CA GLU A 60 -6.99 1.67 1.12
C GLU A 60 -5.57 1.37 1.59
N MET A 61 -5.41 1.11 2.88
CA MET A 61 -4.13 0.81 3.48
C MET A 61 -3.94 -0.69 3.55
N SER A 62 -2.75 -1.14 3.15
CA SER A 62 -2.32 -2.52 3.24
C SER A 62 -1.07 -2.65 4.10
N THR A 63 -1.05 -3.65 4.98
CA THR A 63 0.10 -3.96 5.81
C THR A 63 0.89 -5.11 5.19
N ARG A 64 2.21 -4.95 5.21
CA ARG A 64 3.14 -5.95 4.71
C ARG A 64 3.26 -7.12 5.69
N THR A 65 3.18 -8.34 5.17
CA THR A 65 3.53 -9.59 5.86
C THR A 65 4.69 -10.25 5.11
N ILE A 66 5.73 -10.64 5.84
CA ILE A 66 6.92 -11.30 5.30
C ILE A 66 6.89 -12.76 5.73
N ASP A 67 6.94 -13.67 4.76
CA ASP A 67 7.21 -15.08 4.97
C ASP A 67 8.67 -15.34 4.60
N GLU A 68 9.55 -15.43 5.61
CA GLU A 68 10.98 -15.65 5.41
C GLU A 68 11.27 -17.06 4.87
N LYS A 69 10.46 -18.05 5.23
CA LYS A 69 10.64 -19.44 4.81
C LYS A 69 10.38 -19.59 3.31
N ASP A 70 9.29 -18.99 2.85
CA ASP A 70 8.88 -19.05 1.45
C ASP A 70 9.40 -17.85 0.63
N LYS A 71 10.24 -16.99 1.25
CA LYS A 71 10.78 -15.75 0.68
C LYS A 71 9.71 -14.89 -0.01
N LYS A 72 8.56 -14.72 0.64
CA LYS A 72 7.39 -14.09 0.04
C LYS A 72 6.97 -12.84 0.82
N ILE A 73 6.78 -11.74 0.11
CA ILE A 73 6.15 -10.53 0.64
C ILE A 73 4.69 -10.51 0.18
N THR A 74 3.77 -10.33 1.13
CA THR A 74 2.34 -10.17 0.84
C THR A 74 1.81 -8.90 1.48
N TYR A 75 0.80 -8.30 0.86
CA TYR A 75 0.09 -7.15 1.38
C TYR A 75 -1.35 -7.56 1.63
N GLY A 76 -1.78 -7.43 2.88
CA GLY A 76 -3.17 -7.65 3.28
C GLY A 76 -3.83 -6.33 3.64
N TYR A 77 -5.14 -6.24 3.41
CA TYR A 77 -5.94 -5.10 3.86
C TYR A 77 -5.70 -4.83 5.35
N SER A 78 -5.52 -3.55 5.69
CA SER A 78 -5.26 -3.08 7.03
C SER A 78 -6.36 -2.14 7.52
N SER A 79 -6.55 -1.03 6.82
CA SER A 79 -7.51 0.01 7.21
C SER A 79 -7.87 0.89 6.02
N LEU A 80 -8.90 1.71 6.18
CA LEU A 80 -9.19 2.82 5.29
C LEU A 80 -8.71 4.12 5.95
N ARG A 81 -8.00 4.97 5.20
CA ARG A 81 -7.62 6.30 5.65
C ARG A 81 -8.17 7.37 4.73
N ILE A 82 -8.78 8.39 5.32
CA ILE A 82 -9.21 9.60 4.62
C ILE A 82 -8.21 10.67 4.96
N TYR A 83 -7.24 10.89 4.07
CA TYR A 83 -6.29 11.98 4.17
C TYR A 83 -6.96 13.31 3.80
N TYR A 84 -6.53 14.40 4.43
CA TYR A 84 -7.09 15.72 4.15
C TYR A 84 -6.06 16.83 4.39
N GLY A 85 -6.24 17.95 3.72
CA GLY A 85 -5.38 19.13 3.82
C GLY A 85 -5.52 20.06 2.62
N GLU A 86 -4.53 20.94 2.46
CA GLU A 86 -4.48 21.90 1.35
C GLU A 86 -4.35 21.18 -0.01
N TYR A 87 -5.06 21.70 -1.01
CA TYR A 87 -4.96 21.22 -2.38
C TYR A 87 -3.55 21.43 -2.95
N GLY A 88 -2.99 20.40 -3.59
CA GLY A 88 -1.64 20.42 -4.14
C GLY A 88 -0.51 20.22 -3.12
N SER A 89 -0.83 20.22 -1.82
CA SER A 89 0.12 19.94 -0.75
C SER A 89 0.17 18.45 -0.41
N LYS A 90 1.27 18.02 0.22
CA LYS A 90 1.37 16.65 0.76
C LYS A 90 0.36 16.49 1.90
N LEU A 91 -0.56 15.54 1.76
CA LEU A 91 -1.53 15.23 2.80
C LEU A 91 -0.89 14.37 3.89
N VAL A 92 -0.87 14.89 5.11
CA VAL A 92 -0.26 14.21 6.29
C VAL A 92 -1.31 13.87 7.34
N LYS A 93 -2.37 14.67 7.42
CA LYS A 93 -3.48 14.45 8.36
C LYS A 93 -4.44 13.45 7.75
N TYR A 94 -4.95 12.54 8.59
CA TYR A 94 -5.94 11.57 8.16
C TYR A 94 -6.89 11.18 9.29
N LYS A 95 -8.06 10.70 8.88
CA LYS A 95 -8.98 9.93 9.72
C LYS A 95 -8.87 8.46 9.32
N GLU A 96 -8.55 7.60 10.28
CA GLU A 96 -8.50 6.15 10.07
C GLU A 96 -9.84 5.51 10.42
N LEU A 97 -10.23 4.53 9.60
CA LEU A 97 -11.46 3.75 9.67
C LEU A 97 -11.06 2.27 9.61
N THR A 98 -11.52 1.49 10.59
CA THR A 98 -11.24 0.05 10.69
C THR A 98 -12.52 -0.77 10.55
N GLY A 99 -12.38 -2.05 10.21
CA GLY A 99 -13.53 -2.95 10.06
C GLY A 99 -14.43 -2.60 8.87
N PHE A 100 -13.82 -2.15 7.77
CA PHE A 100 -14.51 -1.89 6.50
C PHE A 100 -14.17 -3.00 5.51
N ASP A 101 -15.16 -3.80 5.11
CA ASP A 101 -14.97 -4.79 4.04
C ASP A 101 -15.02 -4.07 2.69
N LEU A 102 -13.88 -4.11 1.98
CA LEU A 102 -13.66 -3.73 0.57
C LEU A 102 -14.30 -2.41 0.12
N THR A 103 -13.44 -1.41 -0.09
CA THR A 103 -13.85 -0.05 -0.42
C THR A 103 -14.09 0.14 -1.91
N THR A 104 -15.37 0.13 -2.32
CA THR A 104 -15.78 0.70 -3.61
C THR A 104 -16.18 2.16 -3.43
N VAL A 105 -15.92 3.00 -4.43
CA VAL A 105 -16.28 4.43 -4.43
C VAL A 105 -17.76 4.64 -4.07
N ASP A 106 -18.63 3.73 -4.51
CA ASP A 106 -20.08 3.76 -4.26
C ASP A 106 -20.48 3.70 -2.78
N ASN A 107 -19.58 3.30 -1.89
CA ASN A 107 -19.84 3.24 -0.45
C ASN A 107 -19.72 4.62 0.22
N PHE A 108 -19.30 5.65 -0.52
CA PHE A 108 -19.02 6.97 0.02
C PHE A 108 -19.72 8.06 -0.77
N GLU A 109 -20.42 8.93 -0.07
CA GLU A 109 -20.95 10.17 -0.63
C GLU A 109 -20.29 11.35 0.06
N VAL A 110 -19.51 12.11 -0.71
CA VAL A 110 -18.76 13.28 -0.24
C VAL A 110 -19.54 14.56 -0.54
N LYS A 111 -19.77 15.37 0.48
CA LYS A 111 -20.46 16.67 0.38
C LYS A 111 -19.66 17.74 1.10
N TRP A 112 -19.16 18.72 0.35
CA TRP A 112 -18.50 19.89 0.91
C TRP A 112 -19.52 20.92 1.41
N GLN A 113 -19.21 21.53 2.55
CA GLN A 113 -19.93 22.67 3.11
C GLN A 113 -18.96 23.86 3.16
N GLY A 114 -19.00 24.69 2.11
CA GLY A 114 -17.93 25.65 1.85
C GLY A 114 -16.62 24.93 1.55
N ASP A 115 -15.48 25.58 1.83
CA ASP A 115 -14.17 25.01 1.54
C ASP A 115 -13.50 24.28 2.70
N SER A 116 -13.97 24.51 3.92
CA SER A 116 -13.29 24.05 5.14
C SER A 116 -13.93 22.83 5.78
N GLN A 117 -15.16 22.48 5.40
CA GLN A 117 -15.90 21.38 6.01
C GLN A 117 -16.35 20.39 4.96
N VAL A 118 -16.18 19.11 5.25
CA VAL A 118 -16.66 18.02 4.40
C VAL A 118 -17.41 16.99 5.22
N MET A 119 -18.59 16.63 4.72
CA MET A 119 -19.42 15.56 5.23
C MET A 119 -19.28 14.35 4.32
N ILE A 120 -18.94 13.21 4.90
CA ILE A 120 -18.76 11.95 4.19
C ILE A 120 -19.80 10.98 4.75
N ASN A 121 -20.82 10.68 3.96
CA ASN A 121 -21.76 9.63 4.31
C ASN A 121 -21.16 8.30 3.91
N VAL A 122 -21.18 7.36 4.85
CA VAL A 122 -20.65 6.02 4.68
C VAL A 122 -21.83 5.06 4.56
N TYR A 123 -21.84 4.27 3.50
CA TYR A 123 -22.86 3.29 3.23
C TYR A 123 -22.29 1.88 3.35
N ARG A 124 -23.04 0.98 4.01
CA ARG A 124 -22.68 -0.43 4.17
C ARG A 124 -23.76 -1.32 3.58
N LYS A 125 -23.35 -2.54 3.20
CA LYS A 125 -24.24 -3.58 2.71
C LYS A 125 -24.50 -4.60 3.80
N ALA A 126 -25.75 -4.77 4.18
CA ALA A 126 -26.18 -5.83 5.10
C ALA A 126 -26.09 -7.21 4.42
N LYS A 127 -26.14 -8.28 5.21
CA LYS A 127 -26.06 -9.67 4.71
C LYS A 127 -27.15 -10.02 3.68
N ASN A 128 -28.32 -9.38 3.78
CA ASN A 128 -29.44 -9.54 2.85
C ASN A 128 -29.27 -8.73 1.55
N GLY A 129 -28.15 -8.02 1.38
CA GLY A 129 -27.84 -7.19 0.23
C GLY A 129 -28.35 -5.76 0.29
N THR A 130 -29.11 -5.37 1.31
CA THR A 130 -29.61 -4.00 1.48
C THR A 130 -28.46 -3.04 1.80
N ILE A 131 -28.41 -1.93 1.07
CA ILE A 131 -27.49 -0.82 1.36
C ILE A 131 -28.17 0.13 2.33
N PHE A 132 -27.47 0.52 3.40
CA PHE A 132 -27.95 1.50 4.36
C PHE A 132 -26.83 2.49 4.70
N LYS A 133 -27.22 3.70 5.08
CA LYS A 133 -26.31 4.71 5.61
C LYS A 133 -25.92 4.31 7.03
N ASP A 134 -24.64 4.05 7.24
CA ASP A 134 -24.09 3.61 8.52
C ASP A 134 -23.72 4.81 9.40
N GLU A 135 -22.89 5.71 8.86
CA GLU A 135 -22.45 6.90 9.59
C GLU A 135 -22.26 8.13 8.69
N THR A 136 -22.10 9.29 9.32
CA THR A 136 -21.64 10.52 8.67
C THR A 136 -20.39 11.01 9.39
N ILE A 137 -19.26 10.98 8.68
CA ILE A 137 -18.02 11.55 9.15
C ILE A 137 -18.02 13.04 8.78
N ARG A 138 -17.68 13.89 9.74
CA ARG A 138 -17.48 15.33 9.52
C ARG A 138 -16.00 15.64 9.73
N LEU A 139 -15.36 16.21 8.72
CA LEU A 139 -13.96 16.65 8.78
C LEU A 139 -13.90 18.15 8.60
N ASP A 140 -13.12 18.80 9.46
CA ASP A 140 -12.69 20.19 9.30
C ASP A 140 -11.27 20.16 8.71
N THR A 141 -11.12 20.67 7.50
CA THR A 141 -9.87 20.65 6.74
C THR A 141 -9.01 21.89 6.94
N SER A 142 -9.49 22.87 7.73
CA SER A 142 -8.77 24.13 7.98
C SER A 142 -7.75 24.07 9.12
N ILE A 143 -7.77 22.98 9.90
CA ILE A 143 -6.95 22.77 11.09
C ILE A 143 -5.63 22.14 10.69
#